data_AF-A0A963ZAX6-F1
#
_entry.id   AF-A0A963ZAX6-F1
#
_cell.length_a   1.000
_cell.length_b   1.000
_cell.length_c   1.000
_cell.angle_alpha   90.00
_cell.angle_beta   90.00
_cell.angle_gamma   90.00
#
_symmetry.space_group_name_H-M   'P 1'
#
loop_
_entity.id
_entity.type
_entity.pdbx_description
1 polymer ?
#
loop_
_entity_poly.entity_id
_entity_poly.type
_entity_poly.pdbx_seq_one_letter_code
_entity_poly.pdbx_strand_id
1 'polypeptide(L)'
;MKLVPLSEINDSIEFWRGTRFRLYEIGLNVPEELDYYEYMLAVVPGDSEYMLLTCVEGYKSGSALALVKTEIGSGKRCVTAKSMKYSMGVDNVYLLDDSE
;
A
#
# COMPACT_ATOMS: atom_id res chain seq x y z
N MET A 1 -11.87 -11.40 0.62
CA MET A 1 -11.08 -10.30 1.20
C MET A 1 -10.66 -10.61 2.61
N LYS A 2 -9.38 -10.91 2.79
CA LYS A 2 -8.74 -11.07 4.10
C LYS A 2 -7.85 -9.85 4.36
N LEU A 3 -7.88 -9.34 5.59
CA LEU A 3 -6.95 -8.30 6.02
C LEU A 3 -5.75 -8.98 6.69
N VAL A 4 -4.56 -8.72 6.18
CA VAL A 4 -3.32 -9.23 6.75
C VAL A 4 -2.48 -8.06 7.26
N PRO A 5 -2.14 -8.00 8.56
CA PRO A 5 -1.31 -6.93 9.10
C PRO A 5 0.01 -6.84 8.34
N LEU A 6 0.38 -5.64 7.87
CA LEU A 6 1.62 -5.44 7.11
C LEU A 6 2.84 -5.83 7.94
N SER A 7 2.78 -5.65 9.28
CA SER A 7 3.80 -6.07 10.22
C SER A 7 4.13 -7.58 10.17
N GLU A 8 3.14 -8.42 9.87
CA GLU A 8 3.27 -9.88 9.84
C GLU A 8 3.79 -10.42 8.49
N ILE A 9 3.80 -9.59 7.45
CA ILE A 9 4.22 -9.99 6.11
C ILE A 9 5.75 -10.06 6.04
N ASN A 10 6.29 -11.15 5.50
CA ASN A 10 7.73 -11.29 5.32
C ASN A 10 8.27 -10.21 4.36
N ASP A 11 9.37 -9.56 4.75
CA ASP A 11 10.02 -8.47 4.04
C ASP A 11 10.32 -8.74 2.55
N SER A 12 10.56 -10.00 2.17
CA SER A 12 10.89 -10.38 0.79
C SER A 12 9.67 -10.54 -0.12
N ILE A 13 8.44 -10.48 0.42
CA ILE A 13 7.22 -10.60 -0.39
C ILE A 13 7.13 -9.41 -1.35
N GLU A 14 6.89 -9.72 -2.63
CA GLU A 14 6.75 -8.73 -3.69
C GLU A 14 5.29 -8.34 -3.86
N PHE A 15 5.04 -7.03 -3.93
CA PHE A 15 3.75 -6.44 -4.27
C PHE A 15 3.79 -5.75 -5.61
N TRP A 16 2.69 -5.82 -6.34
CA TRP A 16 2.58 -5.39 -7.73
C TRP A 16 1.58 -4.27 -7.86
N ARG A 17 1.49 -3.68 -9.06
CA ARG A 17 0.44 -2.71 -9.36
C ARG A 17 -0.93 -3.33 -9.09
N GLY A 18 -1.84 -2.55 -8.51
CA GLY A 18 -3.17 -3.02 -8.14
C GLY A 18 -3.24 -3.65 -6.75
N THR A 19 -2.12 -3.99 -6.11
CA THR A 19 -2.14 -4.39 -4.70
C THR A 19 -2.66 -3.25 -3.84
N ARG A 20 -3.57 -3.57 -2.91
CA ARG A 20 -4.29 -2.61 -2.07
C ARG A 20 -3.95 -2.78 -0.60
N PHE A 21 -3.97 -1.67 0.13
CA PHE A 21 -3.68 -1.59 1.54
C PHE A 21 -4.70 -0.68 2.22
N ARG A 22 -5.12 -1.03 3.43
CA ARG A 22 -5.90 -0.15 4.30
C ARG A 22 -5.04 0.36 5.44
N LEU A 23 -5.13 1.66 5.67
CA LEU A 23 -4.58 2.34 6.85
C LEU A 23 -5.76 2.78 7.70
N TYR A 24 -5.90 2.20 8.88
CA TYR A 24 -6.95 2.50 9.86
C TYR A 24 -6.48 3.56 10.88
N GLU A 25 -7.42 4.06 11.68
CA GLU A 25 -7.20 5.03 12.77
C GLU A 25 -6.58 6.35 12.26
N ILE A 26 -7.06 6.82 11.10
CA ILE A 26 -6.59 8.05 10.47
C ILE A 26 -7.27 9.31 11.03
N GLY A 27 -8.24 9.16 11.94
CA GLY A 27 -8.92 10.25 12.63
C GLY A 27 -10.08 10.86 11.85
N LEU A 28 -10.76 10.08 11.02
CA LEU A 28 -12.05 10.47 10.46
C LEU A 28 -13.11 10.51 11.57
N ASN A 29 -14.00 11.51 11.54
CA ASN A 29 -15.13 11.58 12.46
C ASN A 29 -16.27 10.65 12.02
N VAL A 30 -15.98 9.36 11.93
CA VAL A 30 -16.86 8.25 11.51
C VAL A 30 -16.67 7.06 12.47
N PRO A 31 -17.53 6.03 12.45
CA PRO A 31 -17.29 4.80 13.21
C PRO A 31 -15.90 4.21 12.92
N GLU A 32 -15.25 3.62 13.92
CA GLU A 32 -13.87 3.11 13.84
C GLU A 32 -13.65 2.14 12.66
N GLU A 33 -14.66 1.31 12.35
CA GLU A 33 -14.61 0.37 11.24
C GLU A 33 -14.58 1.04 9.85
N LEU A 34 -14.99 2.31 9.78
CA LEU A 34 -14.96 3.17 8.59
C LEU A 34 -13.83 4.21 8.65
N ASP A 35 -13.08 4.28 9.76
CA ASP A 35 -11.96 5.21 9.94
C ASP A 35 -10.71 4.69 9.23
N TYR A 36 -10.77 4.62 7.90
CA TYR A 36 -9.64 4.19 7.07
C TYR A 36 -9.54 4.94 5.75
N TYR A 37 -8.34 4.87 5.19
CA TYR A 37 -8.12 5.06 3.76
C TYR A 37 -7.66 3.76 3.12
N GLU A 38 -8.12 3.53 1.89
CA GLU A 38 -7.58 2.49 1.04
C GLU A 38 -6.61 3.10 0.04
N TYR A 39 -5.42 2.52 -0.05
CA TYR A 39 -4.36 2.90 -0.97
C TYR A 39 -4.07 1.76 -1.93
N MET A 40 -3.76 2.09 -3.18
CA MET A 40 -3.38 1.13 -4.20
C MET A 40 -2.00 1.48 -4.77
N LEU A 41 -1.19 0.46 -5.00
CA LEU A 41 0.06 0.61 -5.74
C LEU A 41 -0.20 0.84 -7.22
N ALA A 42 0.34 1.94 -7.74
CA ALA A 42 0.25 2.34 -9.13
C ALA A 42 1.64 2.55 -9.73
N VAL A 43 1.75 2.32 -11.04
CA VAL A 43 2.98 2.62 -11.79
C VAL A 43 2.98 4.11 -12.13
N VAL A 44 4.12 4.77 -11.96
CA VAL A 44 4.34 6.13 -12.44
C VAL A 44 4.86 6.05 -13.90
N PRO A 45 4.17 6.67 -14.88
CA PRO A 45 4.63 6.65 -16.26
C PRO A 45 6.03 7.24 -16.42
N GLY A 46 6.94 6.49 -17.04
CA GLY A 46 8.33 6.92 -17.26
C GLY A 46 9.26 6.72 -16.07
N ASP A 47 8.75 6.27 -14.91
CA ASP A 47 9.56 6.00 -13.73
C ASP A 47 9.53 4.48 -13.43
N SER A 48 10.71 3.88 -13.38
CA SER A 48 10.89 2.48 -12.99
C SER A 48 11.47 2.31 -11.59
N GLU A 49 11.95 3.38 -10.97
CA GLU A 49 12.58 3.38 -9.65
C GLU A 49 11.55 3.46 -8.52
N TYR A 50 10.38 4.02 -8.81
CA TYR A 50 9.31 4.19 -7.83
C TYR A 50 7.95 3.73 -8.33
N MET A 51 7.14 3.26 -7.38
CA MET A 51 5.70 3.12 -7.52
C MET A 51 4.99 4.12 -6.62
N LEU A 52 3.79 4.52 -7.01
CA LEU A 52 2.97 5.47 -6.26
C LEU A 52 1.92 4.73 -5.43
N LEU A 53 1.86 5.01 -4.13
CA LEU A 53 0.67 4.72 -3.33
C LEU A 53 -0.32 5.85 -3.49
N THR A 54 -1.47 5.54 -4.09
CA THR A 54 -2.55 6.51 -4.32
C THR A 54 -3.81 6.08 -3.60
N CYS A 55 -4.50 7.04 -2.98
CA CYS A 55 -5.76 6.81 -2.30
C CYS A 55 -6.81 6.39 -3.34
N VAL A 56 -7.48 5.26 -3.13
CA VAL A 56 -8.56 4.78 -4.01
C VAL A 56 -9.92 4.84 -3.31
N GLU A 57 -9.96 4.75 -1.99
CA GLU A 57 -11.19 4.85 -1.19
C GLU A 57 -11.02 5.86 -0.04
N GLY A 58 -12.06 6.67 0.16
CA GLY A 58 -12.12 7.73 1.16
C GLY A 58 -12.21 9.14 0.54
N TYR A 59 -12.25 10.17 1.38
CA TYR A 59 -12.51 11.54 0.91
C TYR A 59 -11.39 12.17 0.07
N LYS A 60 -10.20 11.55 0.01
CA LYS A 60 -9.03 12.02 -0.75
C LYS A 60 -8.67 11.10 -1.92
N SER A 61 -9.62 10.37 -2.51
CA SER A 61 -9.33 9.52 -3.67
C SER A 61 -8.58 10.28 -4.77
N GLY A 62 -7.55 9.65 -5.31
CA GLY A 62 -6.61 10.23 -6.28
C GLY A 62 -5.40 10.93 -5.64
N SER A 63 -5.39 11.17 -4.32
CA SER A 63 -4.24 11.77 -3.65
C SER A 63 -3.06 10.79 -3.50
N ALA A 64 -1.86 11.32 -3.72
CA ALA A 64 -0.62 10.61 -3.47
C ALA A 64 -0.32 10.54 -1.96
N LEU A 65 -0.06 9.33 -1.45
CA LEU A 65 0.45 9.13 -0.10
C LEU A 65 1.99 9.16 -0.10
N ALA A 66 2.60 8.29 -0.88
CA ALA A 66 4.05 8.09 -0.89
C ALA A 66 4.53 7.48 -2.21
N LEU A 67 5.79 7.75 -2.55
CA LEU A 67 6.54 6.98 -3.52
C LEU A 67 7.24 5.83 -2.78
N VAL A 68 7.09 4.62 -3.31
CA VAL A 68 7.69 3.39 -2.76
C VAL A 68 8.75 2.92 -3.74
N LYS A 69 9.96 2.74 -3.23
CA LYS A 69 11.10 2.33 -4.04
C LYS A 69 10.92 0.90 -4.56
N THR A 70 11.10 0.70 -5.85
CA THR A 70 11.10 -0.61 -6.49
C THR A 70 12.41 -1.35 -6.23
N GLU A 71 12.38 -2.68 -6.37
CA GLU A 71 13.61 -3.48 -6.33
C GLU A 71 14.42 -3.28 -7.62
N ILE A 72 15.48 -2.48 -7.52
CA ILE A 72 16.39 -2.15 -8.62
C ILE A 72 17.10 -3.43 -9.09
N GLY A 73 17.14 -3.64 -10.41
CA GLY A 73 17.98 -4.67 -11.05
C GLY A 73 17.28 -6.00 -11.39
N SER A 74 16.00 -6.17 -11.02
CA SER A 74 15.24 -7.39 -11.32
C SER A 74 14.47 -7.33 -12.65
N GLY A 75 14.35 -6.15 -13.27
CA GLY A 75 13.46 -5.90 -14.41
C GLY A 75 11.97 -5.96 -14.06
N LYS A 76 11.62 -6.22 -12.78
CA LYS A 76 10.25 -6.28 -12.29
C LYS A 76 9.83 -4.91 -11.77
N ARG A 77 8.61 -4.48 -12.12
CA ARG A 77 7.96 -3.30 -11.51
C ARG A 77 7.14 -3.74 -10.30
N CYS A 78 7.85 -4.10 -9.23
CA CYS A 78 7.29 -4.49 -7.95
C CYS A 78 8.03 -3.78 -6.80
N VAL A 79 7.41 -3.79 -5.63
CA VAL A 79 7.99 -3.30 -4.37
C VAL A 79 7.98 -4.43 -3.36
N THR A 80 8.93 -4.44 -2.44
CA THR A 80 8.97 -5.43 -1.36
C THR A 80 8.15 -4.99 -0.16
N ALA A 81 7.69 -5.94 0.65
CA ALA A 81 7.06 -5.64 1.93
C ALA A 81 7.99 -4.80 2.81
N LYS A 82 9.31 -4.99 2.74
CA LYS A 82 10.28 -4.11 3.40
C LYS A 82 10.14 -2.64 2.98
N SER A 83 10.11 -2.37 1.67
CA SER A 83 9.92 -1.01 1.15
C SER A 83 8.56 -0.44 1.52
N MET A 84 7.51 -1.27 1.53
CA MET A 84 6.17 -0.86 1.97
C MET A 84 6.15 -0.45 3.44
N LYS A 85 6.71 -1.27 4.34
CA LYS A 85 6.80 -0.98 5.78
C LYS A 85 7.56 0.32 6.04
N TYR A 86 8.64 0.56 5.29
CA TYR A 86 9.40 1.81 5.37
C TYR A 86 8.57 3.02 4.93
N SER A 87 7.80 2.91 3.85
CA SER A 87 7.04 4.03 3.27
C SER A 87 5.72 4.32 3.97
N MET A 88 4.99 3.30 4.44
CA MET A 88 3.67 3.45 5.08
C MET A 88 3.72 3.41 6.61
N GLY A 89 4.80 2.89 7.19
CA GLY A 89 4.75 2.37 8.56
C GLY A 89 4.06 1.01 8.61
N VAL A 90 3.90 0.49 9.83
CA VAL A 90 3.28 -0.83 10.06
C VAL A 90 2.07 -0.77 10.99
N ASP A 91 1.94 0.32 11.74
CA ASP A 91 0.86 0.50 12.69
C ASP A 91 -0.45 0.73 11.93
N ASN A 92 -1.45 -0.12 12.22
CA ASN A 92 -2.78 -0.07 11.61
C ASN A 92 -2.79 -0.17 10.07
N VAL A 93 -1.74 -0.73 9.47
CA VAL A 93 -1.65 -0.99 8.02
C VAL A 93 -1.91 -2.46 7.71
N TYR A 94 -2.83 -2.71 6.78
CA TYR A 94 -3.24 -4.06 6.40
C TYR A 94 -3.24 -4.23 4.88
N LEU A 95 -2.67 -5.34 4.41
CA LEU A 95 -2.83 -5.80 3.03
C LEU A 95 -4.26 -6.29 2.82
N LEU A 96 -4.85 -5.90 1.69
CA LEU A 96 -6.09 -6.48 1.20
C LEU A 96 -5.75 -7.67 0.33
N ASP A 97 -5.93 -8.86 0.88
CA ASP A 97 -5.70 -10.10 0.18
C ASP A 97 -7.01 -10.62 -0.42
N ASP A 98 -7.03 -10.62 -1.76
CA ASP A 98 -8.15 -11.08 -2.58
C ASP A 98 -7.95 -12.53 -3.06
N SER A 99 -6.91 -13.23 -2.60
CA SER A 99 -6.76 -14.65 -2.89
C SER A 99 -7.81 -15.49 -2.13
N GLU A 100 -8.59 -16.29 -2.87
CA GLU A 100 -9.52 -17.32 -2.35
C GLU A 100 -8.79 -18.59 -1.92
#